data_AF-A0A1V5HXI1-F1
#
_entry.id   AF-A0A1V5HXI1-F1
#
_cell.length_a   1.000
_cell.length_b   1.000
_cell.length_c   1.000
_cell.angle_alpha   90.00
_cell.angle_beta   90.00
_cell.angle_gamma   90.00
#
_symmetry.space_group_name_H-M   'P 1'
#
loop_
_entity.id
_entity.type
_entity.pdbx_description
1 polymer ?
#
loop_
_entity_poly.entity_id
_entity_poly.type
_entity_poly.pdbx_seq_one_letter_code
_entity_poly.pdbx_strand_id
1 'polypeptide(L)'
;MNENFNLTRDKILTKKFTPNVKGYSPDEVDDFLDLIIADYAAFDRYMKESKSYIEELELGMNKLKAQNHQLDIENGQMKTRLSGIKDTDQVTSSNIDLIQRINALEKELYKRGVDPSKIK
;
A
#
# COMPACT_ATOMS: atom_id res chain seq x y z
N MET A 1 10.91 -1.42 -17.53
CA MET A 1 12.25 -1.00 -17.93
C MET A 1 13.20 -2.11 -17.54
N ASN A 2 13.67 -2.92 -18.49
CA ASN A 2 14.73 -3.88 -18.22
C ASN A 2 16.03 -3.17 -18.61
N GLU A 3 16.62 -2.45 -17.66
CA GLU A 3 17.97 -1.95 -17.82
C GLU A 3 18.91 -3.17 -17.80
N ASN A 4 19.30 -3.62 -18.99
CA ASN A 4 20.32 -4.65 -19.11
C ASN A 4 21.65 -4.01 -18.74
N PHE A 5 22.05 -4.17 -17.48
CA PHE A 5 23.38 -3.80 -17.03
C PHE A 5 24.42 -4.61 -17.81
N ASN A 6 25.27 -3.90 -18.56
CA ASN A 6 26.33 -4.54 -19.35
C ASN A 6 27.37 -5.21 -18.45
N LEU A 7 27.60 -4.64 -17.26
CA LEU A 7 28.57 -5.08 -16.26
C LEU A 7 27.86 -5.59 -15.01
N THR A 8 28.44 -6.63 -14.42
CA THR A 8 28.09 -7.15 -13.10
C THR A 8 29.39 -7.29 -12.31
N ARG A 9 29.28 -7.35 -10.99
CA ARG A 9 30.42 -7.55 -10.07
C ARG A 9 31.31 -8.72 -10.53
N ASP A 10 30.68 -9.85 -10.83
CA ASP A 10 31.37 -11.07 -11.27
C ASP A 10 32.06 -10.89 -12.62
N LYS A 11 31.41 -10.17 -13.56
CA LYS A 11 32.01 -9.85 -14.86
C LYS A 11 33.23 -8.94 -14.73
N ILE A 12 33.21 -8.00 -13.77
CA ILE A 12 34.33 -7.12 -13.49
C ILE A 12 35.47 -7.91 -12.85
N LEU A 13 35.18 -8.72 -11.83
CA LEU A 13 36.17 -9.54 -11.12
C LEU A 13 36.88 -10.56 -12.02
N THR A 14 36.14 -11.17 -12.96
CA THR A 14 36.68 -12.19 -13.87
C THR A 14 37.29 -11.59 -15.14
N LYS A 15 37.28 -10.26 -15.31
CA LYS A 15 37.76 -9.60 -16.51
C LYS A 15 39.27 -9.71 -16.61
N LYS A 16 39.75 -10.38 -17.65
CA LYS A 16 41.18 -10.42 -17.98
C LYS A 16 41.49 -9.38 -19.05
N PHE A 17 42.47 -8.53 -18.78
CA PHE A 17 43.00 -7.58 -19.74
C PHE A 17 44.24 -8.14 -20.43
N THR A 18 44.39 -7.86 -21.71
CA THR A 18 45.59 -8.22 -22.47
C THR A 18 46.68 -7.19 -22.20
N PRO A 19 47.90 -7.59 -21.77
CA PRO A 19 48.99 -6.66 -21.52
C PRO A 19 49.44 -6.00 -22.83
N ASN A 20 49.74 -4.70 -22.76
CA ASN A 20 50.27 -3.92 -23.87
C ASN A 20 51.53 -3.19 -23.40
N VAL A 21 52.54 -3.07 -24.26
CA VAL A 21 53.86 -2.45 -23.95
C VAL A 21 53.74 -0.97 -23.55
N LYS A 22 52.66 -0.28 -23.97
CA LYS A 22 52.30 1.08 -23.52
C LYS A 22 50.98 1.11 -22.72
N GLY A 23 50.67 0.02 -22.02
CA GLY A 23 49.45 -0.11 -21.22
C GLY A 23 49.57 0.51 -19.83
N TYR A 24 48.44 0.54 -19.12
CA TYR A 24 48.39 0.85 -17.69
C TYR A 24 49.03 -0.27 -16.87
N SER A 25 49.50 0.08 -15.66
CA SER A 25 50.01 -0.91 -14.70
C SER A 25 48.87 -1.86 -14.28
N PRO A 26 49.06 -3.19 -14.33
CA PRO A 26 48.06 -4.15 -13.86
C PRO A 26 47.61 -3.88 -12.42
N ASP A 27 48.56 -3.55 -11.53
CA ASP A 27 48.28 -3.32 -10.12
C ASP A 27 47.38 -2.08 -9.91
N GLU A 28 47.63 -0.98 -10.62
CA GLU A 28 46.80 0.23 -10.54
C GLU A 28 45.39 0.00 -11.10
N VAL A 29 45.28 -0.84 -12.13
CA VAL A 29 43.98 -1.22 -12.70
C VAL A 29 43.22 -2.08 -11.71
N ASP A 30 43.86 -3.07 -11.10
CA ASP A 30 43.23 -3.96 -10.12
C ASP A 30 42.75 -3.18 -8.88
N ASP A 31 43.58 -2.31 -8.31
CA ASP A 31 43.20 -1.42 -7.20
C ASP A 31 41.97 -0.57 -7.54
N PHE A 32 41.90 -0.05 -8.77
CA PHE A 32 40.75 0.73 -9.22
C PHE A 32 39.50 -0.14 -9.44
N LEU A 33 39.66 -1.35 -9.98
CA LEU A 33 38.55 -2.28 -10.19
C LEU A 33 37.97 -2.78 -8.87
N ASP A 34 38.77 -2.93 -7.82
CA ASP A 34 38.29 -3.26 -6.47
C ASP A 34 37.35 -2.16 -5.92
N LEU A 35 37.68 -0.88 -6.15
CA LEU A 35 36.79 0.23 -5.79
C LEU A 35 35.48 0.19 -6.58
N ILE A 36 35.54 -0.06 -7.90
CA ILE A 36 34.33 -0.20 -8.72
C ILE A 36 33.47 -1.37 -8.23
N ILE A 37 34.07 -2.51 -7.89
CA ILE A 37 33.35 -3.66 -7.35
C ILE A 37 32.66 -3.28 -6.02
N ALA A 38 33.34 -2.54 -5.15
CA ALA A 38 32.76 -2.05 -3.90
C ALA A 38 31.56 -1.11 -4.15
N ASP A 39 31.66 -0.19 -5.11
CA ASP A 39 30.58 0.73 -5.46
C ASP A 39 29.37 0.01 -6.05
N TYR A 40 29.59 -0.97 -6.92
CA TYR A 40 28.50 -1.85 -7.36
C TYR A 40 27.84 -2.55 -6.15
N ALA A 41 28.53 -2.74 -5.01
CA ALA A 41 27.98 -3.30 -3.75
C ALA A 41 27.01 -2.39 -3.09
N ALA A 42 27.40 -1.13 -3.01
CA ALA A 42 26.56 -0.09 -2.50
C ALA A 42 25.33 0.08 -3.40
N PHE A 43 25.50 0.09 -4.73
CA PHE A 43 24.38 0.24 -5.66
C PHE A 43 23.39 -0.92 -5.61
N ASP A 44 23.85 -2.18 -5.60
CA ASP A 44 22.95 -3.34 -5.49
C ASP A 44 22.15 -3.30 -4.17
N ARG A 45 22.80 -2.91 -3.07
CA ARG A 45 22.14 -2.74 -1.76
C ARG A 45 21.11 -1.62 -1.81
N TYR A 46 21.50 -0.44 -2.27
CA TYR A 46 20.62 0.72 -2.40
C TYR A 46 19.43 0.43 -3.31
N MET A 47 19.64 -0.26 -4.43
CA MET A 47 18.57 -0.64 -5.34
C MET A 47 17.58 -1.60 -4.65
N LYS A 48 18.08 -2.56 -3.88
CA LYS A 48 17.24 -3.49 -3.11
C LYS A 48 16.45 -2.77 -2.02
N GLU A 49 17.09 -1.90 -1.26
CA GLU A 49 16.45 -1.09 -0.21
C GLU A 49 15.39 -0.17 -0.81
N SER A 50 15.70 0.52 -1.90
CA SER A 50 14.77 1.40 -2.60
C SER A 50 13.55 0.63 -3.12
N LYS A 51 13.76 -0.54 -3.75
CA LYS A 51 12.65 -1.41 -4.18
C LYS A 51 11.78 -1.86 -3.01
N SER A 52 12.39 -2.30 -1.91
CA SER A 52 11.67 -2.70 -0.70
C SER A 52 10.85 -1.54 -0.12
N TYR A 53 11.40 -0.33 -0.12
CA TYR A 53 10.72 0.86 0.36
C TYR A 53 9.54 1.26 -0.53
N ILE A 54 9.68 1.16 -1.85
CA ILE A 54 8.59 1.37 -2.81
C ILE A 54 7.47 0.36 -2.56
N GLU A 55 7.80 -0.93 -2.43
CA GLU A 55 6.81 -1.98 -2.14
C GLU A 55 6.05 -1.70 -0.83
N GLU A 56 6.75 -1.31 0.23
CA GLU A 56 6.13 -0.95 1.51
C GLU A 56 5.18 0.25 1.39
N LEU A 57 5.60 1.29 0.66
CA LEU A 57 4.78 2.47 0.40
C LEU A 57 3.54 2.14 -0.44
N GLU A 58 3.68 1.32 -1.47
CA GLU A 58 2.56 0.88 -2.31
C GLU A 58 1.55 0.06 -1.50
N LEU A 59 2.01 -0.82 -0.61
CA LEU A 59 1.14 -1.56 0.32
C LEU A 59 0.41 -0.61 1.27
N GLY A 60 1.11 0.37 1.84
CA GLY A 60 0.51 1.39 2.71
C GLY A 60 -0.54 2.23 1.99
N MET A 61 -0.24 2.66 0.76
CA MET A 61 -1.15 3.46 -0.06
C MET A 61 -2.40 2.67 -0.44
N ASN A 62 -2.26 1.40 -0.82
CA ASN A 62 -3.39 0.53 -1.10
C ASN A 62 -4.28 0.30 0.13
N LYS A 63 -3.68 0.10 1.30
CA LYS A 63 -4.43 -0.03 2.56
C LYS A 63 -5.20 1.24 2.89
N LEU A 64 -4.57 2.41 2.77
CA LEU A 64 -5.21 3.69 3.06
C LEU A 64 -6.31 4.02 2.04
N LYS A 65 -6.11 3.66 0.77
CA LYS A 65 -7.12 3.80 -0.29
C LYS A 65 -8.34 2.90 -0.02
N ALA A 66 -8.11 1.66 0.43
CA ALA A 66 -9.20 0.77 0.84
C ALA A 66 -9.97 1.31 2.05
N GLN A 67 -9.28 1.85 3.05
CA GLN A 67 -9.91 2.49 4.20
C GLN A 67 -10.73 3.72 3.81
N ASN A 68 -10.19 4.60 2.96
CA ASN A 68 -10.93 5.75 2.45
C ASN A 68 -12.18 5.33 1.67
N HIS A 69 -12.07 4.30 0.83
CA HIS A 69 -13.22 3.79 0.09
C HIS A 69 -14.31 3.25 1.04
N GLN A 70 -13.92 2.52 2.08
CA GLN A 70 -14.85 2.03 3.09
C GLN A 70 -15.56 3.16 3.85
N LEU A 71 -14.81 4.20 4.24
CA LEU A 71 -15.36 5.39 4.91
C LEU A 71 -16.27 6.21 3.98
N ASP A 72 -15.97 6.29 2.69
CA ASP A 72 -16.81 6.97 1.71
C ASP A 72 -18.15 6.26 1.51
N ILE A 73 -18.14 4.92 1.46
CA ILE A 73 -19.36 4.11 1.45
C ILE A 73 -20.18 4.33 2.73
N GLU A 74 -19.54 4.30 3.90
CA GLU A 74 -20.21 4.51 5.18
C GLU A 74 -20.84 5.92 5.28
N ASN A 75 -20.09 6.95 4.88
CA ASN A 75 -20.58 8.32 4.82
C ASN A 75 -21.74 8.47 3.83
N GLY A 76 -21.67 7.83 2.67
CA GLY A 76 -22.76 7.80 1.69
C GLY A 76 -24.03 7.17 2.29
N GLN A 77 -23.90 6.03 2.96
CA GLN A 77 -25.01 5.37 3.66
C GLN A 77 -25.59 6.25 4.77
N MET A 78 -24.75 6.92 5.57
CA MET A 78 -25.20 7.85 6.60
C MET A 78 -25.93 9.05 6.00
N LYS A 79 -25.43 9.64 4.91
CA LYS A 79 -26.10 10.74 4.21
C LYS A 79 -27.46 10.33 3.65
N THR A 80 -27.59 9.14 3.06
CA THR A 80 -28.89 8.62 2.58
C THR A 80 -29.87 8.40 3.74
N ARG A 81 -29.40 7.90 4.89
CA ARG A 81 -30.22 7.76 6.09
C ARG A 81 -30.69 9.13 6.61
N LEU A 82 -29.81 10.12 6.61
CA LEU A 82 -30.11 11.47 7.07
C LEU A 82 -31.04 12.23 6.11
N SER A 83 -30.90 12.05 4.78
CA SER A 83 -31.79 12.69 3.80
C SER A 83 -33.23 12.18 3.85
N GLY A 84 -33.47 11.01 4.45
CA GLY A 84 -34.81 10.50 4.75
C GLY A 84 -35.49 11.23 5.90
N ILE A 85 -34.74 12.02 6.69
CA ILE A 85 -35.24 12.81 7.81
C ILE A 85 -35.38 14.25 7.30
N LYS A 86 -36.60 14.65 6.91
CA LYS A 86 -36.88 16.04 6.50
C LYS A 86 -36.94 16.95 7.73
N ASP A 87 -36.36 18.14 7.63
CA ASP A 87 -36.34 19.25 8.62
C ASP A 87 -37.71 19.79 9.07
N THR A 88 -38.82 19.19 8.61
CA THR A 88 -40.17 19.76 8.80
C THR A 88 -40.92 19.17 9.99
N ASP A 89 -40.50 18.02 10.50
CA ASP A 89 -41.07 17.48 11.73
C ASP A 89 -40.20 17.92 12.91
N GLN A 90 -40.82 18.25 14.04
CA GLN A 90 -40.11 18.41 15.31
C GLN A 90 -39.52 17.06 15.73
N VAL A 91 -38.46 16.64 15.04
CA VAL A 91 -37.69 15.45 15.35
C VAL A 91 -36.85 15.82 16.58
N THR A 92 -37.46 15.67 17.75
CA THR A 92 -36.71 15.67 19.01
C THR A 92 -35.67 14.56 18.93
N SER A 93 -34.45 14.81 19.40
CA SER A 93 -33.36 13.82 19.42
C SER A 93 -33.81 12.47 19.99
N SER A 94 -34.73 12.49 20.97
CA SER A 94 -35.40 11.32 21.53
C SER A 94 -36.11 10.44 20.50
N ASN A 95 -36.74 11.01 19.48
CA ASN A 95 -37.43 10.26 18.43
C ASN A 95 -36.43 9.53 17.52
N ILE A 96 -35.25 10.13 17.27
CA ILE A 96 -34.16 9.49 16.52
C ILE A 96 -33.60 8.31 17.31
N ASP A 97 -33.36 8.49 18.62
CA ASP A 97 -32.86 7.44 19.50
C ASP A 97 -33.85 6.26 19.61
N LEU A 98 -35.16 6.56 19.67
CA LEU A 98 -36.21 5.54 19.64
C LEU A 98 -36.21 4.75 18.32
N ILE A 99 -36.09 5.42 17.17
CA ILE A 99 -36.02 4.75 15.86
C ILE A 99 -34.76 3.89 15.75
N GLN A 100 -33.61 4.36 16.23
CA GLN A 100 -32.37 3.56 16.23
C GLN A 100 -32.51 2.31 17.10
N ARG A 101 -33.15 2.45 18.27
CA ARG A 101 -33.40 1.34 19.18
C ARG A 101 -34.39 0.32 18.59
N ILE A 102 -35.44 0.78 17.92
CA ILE A 102 -36.39 -0.08 17.21
C ILE A 102 -35.68 -0.85 16.09
N ASN A 103 -34.89 -0.18 15.25
CA ASN A 103 -34.12 -0.85 14.19
C ASN A 103 -33.15 -1.92 14.72
N ALA A 104 -32.50 -1.65 15.86
CA ALA A 104 -31.62 -2.62 16.51
C ALA A 104 -32.40 -3.85 17.02
N LEU A 105 -33.57 -3.62 17.60
CA LEU A 105 -34.47 -4.68 18.07
C LEU A 105 -35.02 -5.51 16.90
N GLU A 106 -35.45 -4.87 15.81
CA GLU A 106 -35.94 -5.55 14.60
C GLU A 106 -34.86 -6.44 13.99
N LYS A 107 -33.63 -5.94 13.88
CA LYS A 107 -32.49 -6.72 13.35
C LYS A 107 -32.19 -7.94 14.22
N GLU A 108 -32.28 -7.82 15.55
CA GLU A 108 -32.11 -8.95 16.46
C GLU A 108 -33.27 -9.95 16.39
N LEU A 109 -34.51 -9.49 16.20
CA LEU A 109 -35.66 -10.36 15.97
C LEU A 109 -35.52 -11.15 14.67
N TYR A 110 -35.10 -10.51 13.58
CA TYR A 110 -34.83 -11.18 12.31
C TYR A 110 -33.73 -12.24 12.43
N LYS A 111 -32.65 -11.96 13.17
CA LYS A 111 -31.59 -12.96 13.47
C LYS A 111 -32.12 -14.15 14.26
N ARG A 112 -33.10 -13.94 15.13
CA ARG A 112 -33.77 -14.99 15.91
C ARG A 112 -34.88 -15.71 15.13
N GLY A 113 -35.06 -15.38 13.85
CA GLY A 113 -36.05 -16.02 12.97
C GLY A 113 -37.49 -15.55 13.20
N VAL A 114 -37.69 -14.47 13.96
CA VAL A 114 -39.00 -13.86 14.19
C VAL A 114 -39.14 -12.66 13.27
N ASP A 115 -40.13 -12.68 12.37
CA ASP A 115 -40.44 -11.56 11.48
C ASP A 115 -41.27 -10.51 12.25
N PRO A 116 -40.69 -9.35 12.60
CA PRO A 116 -41.39 -8.28 13.32
C PRO A 116 -42.64 -7.79 12.56
N SER A 117 -42.66 -7.92 11.22
CA SER A 117 -43.79 -7.49 10.39
C SER A 117 -45.05 -8.34 10.56
N LYS A 118 -44.95 -9.48 11.25
CA LYS A 118 -46.05 -10.41 11.49
C LYS A 118 -46.56 -10.39 12.94
N ILE A 119 -45.95 -9.58 13.80
CA ILE A 119 -46.37 -9.40 15.18
C ILE A 119 -47.52 -8.38 15.16
N LYS A 120 -48.75 -8.87 15.34
CA LYS A 120 -49.97 -8.05 15.45
C LYS A 120 -50.17 -7.55 16.87
#